data_AF-G0HHE1-F1
#
_entry.id   AF-G0HHE1-F1
#
_cell.length_a   1.000
_cell.length_b   1.000
_cell.length_c   1.000
_cell.angle_alpha   90.00
_cell.angle_beta   90.00
_cell.angle_gamma   90.00
#
_symmetry.space_group_name_H-M   'P 1'
#
loop_
_entity.id
_entity.type
_entity.pdbx_description
1 polymer ?
#
loop_
_entity_poly.entity_id
_entity_poly.type
_entity_poly.pdbx_seq_one_letter_code
_entity_poly.pdbx_strand_id
1 'polypeptide(L)'
;MLKGFKEFIMRGNVIELATGVIIGAAFTAIVTALTDNLIQPLINVFGGGGDVEGLAWRIKSGDASTTIDLGAIISAVINFLIIAAVVYFIIVMPINRMAEAAAKRKGQDTEEVATASETDLLIEIRDLLASQSGVSTPSNDIPEGESPETGRHSAE
;
A
#
# COMPACT_ATOMS: atom_id res chain seq x y z
N MET A 1 -27.99 -15.76 21.40
CA MET A 1 -27.59 -15.36 20.03
C MET A 1 -27.42 -13.86 19.88
N LEU A 2 -28.47 -13.04 20.06
CA LEU A 2 -28.40 -11.59 19.85
C LEU A 2 -27.36 -10.86 20.73
N LYS A 3 -27.18 -11.29 21.99
CA LYS A 3 -26.18 -10.75 22.91
C LYS A 3 -24.74 -11.05 22.46
N GLY A 4 -24.46 -12.29 22.06
CA GLY A 4 -23.15 -12.70 21.52
C GLY A 4 -22.83 -12.10 20.15
N PHE A 5 -23.85 -11.84 19.32
CA PHE A 5 -23.68 -11.10 18.07
C PHE A 5 -23.31 -9.63 18.33
N LYS A 6 -23.97 -8.96 19.28
CA LYS A 6 -23.58 -7.61 19.71
C LYS A 6 -22.13 -7.59 20.21
N GLU A 7 -21.73 -8.55 21.03
CA GLU A 7 -20.36 -8.68 21.55
C GLU A 7 -19.31 -8.98 20.46
N PHE A 8 -19.72 -9.65 19.39
CA PHE A 8 -18.89 -9.87 18.21
C PHE A 8 -18.68 -8.58 17.40
N ILE A 9 -19.76 -7.85 17.11
CA ILE A 9 -19.69 -6.57 16.38
C ILE A 9 -18.96 -5.51 17.20
N MET A 10 -19.15 -5.48 18.52
CA MET A 10 -18.48 -4.53 19.42
C MET A 10 -16.95 -4.74 19.50
N ARG A 11 -16.40 -5.80 18.90
CA ARG A 11 -14.95 -5.86 18.64
C ARG A 11 -14.62 -4.84 17.55
N GLY A 12 -13.96 -3.74 17.93
CA GLY A 12 -13.66 -2.60 17.04
C GLY A 12 -13.10 -2.99 15.66
N ASN A 13 -12.22 -3.98 15.61
CA ASN A 13 -11.66 -4.52 14.36
C ASN A 13 -12.73 -4.97 13.34
N VAL A 14 -13.89 -5.47 13.77
CA VAL A 14 -14.96 -5.91 12.87
C VAL A 14 -15.71 -4.73 12.26
N ILE A 15 -15.98 -3.68 13.06
CA ILE A 15 -16.68 -2.49 12.61
C ILE A 15 -15.83 -1.70 11.63
N GLU A 16 -14.53 -1.54 11.91
CA GLU A 16 -13.60 -0.82 11.04
C GLU A 16 -13.47 -1.50 9.67
N LEU A 17 -13.25 -2.82 9.66
CA LEU A 17 -13.20 -3.58 8.42
C LEU A 17 -14.53 -3.56 7.66
N ALA A 18 -15.65 -3.77 8.34
CA ALA A 18 -16.97 -3.74 7.71
C ALA A 18 -17.27 -2.37 7.09
N THR A 19 -16.95 -1.30 7.80
CA THR A 19 -17.16 0.08 7.32
C THR A 19 -16.30 0.36 6.09
N GLY A 20 -15.02 -0.04 6.11
CA GLY A 20 -14.12 0.10 4.96
C GLY A 20 -14.65 -0.61 3.71
N VAL A 21 -15.15 -1.85 3.84
CA VAL A 21 -15.72 -2.62 2.73
C VAL A 21 -16.99 -1.96 2.16
N ILE A 22 -17.91 -1.52 3.03
CA ILE A 22 -19.16 -0.89 2.62
C ILE A 22 -18.90 0.42 1.88
N ILE A 23 -18.02 1.27 2.41
CA ILE A 23 -17.67 2.54 1.77
C ILE A 23 -16.95 2.30 0.44
N GLY A 24 -16.02 1.34 0.40
CA GLY A 24 -15.31 0.98 -0.83
C GLY A 24 -16.26 0.49 -1.94
N ALA A 25 -17.22 -0.36 -1.60
CA ALA A 25 -18.23 -0.85 -2.54
C ALA A 25 -19.15 0.29 -3.04
N ALA A 26 -19.64 1.13 -2.14
CA ALA A 26 -20.50 2.26 -2.49
C ALA A 26 -19.78 3.27 -3.40
N PHE A 27 -18.52 3.59 -3.09
CA PHE A 27 -17.73 4.50 -3.90
C PHE A 27 -17.43 3.94 -5.29
N THR A 28 -17.05 2.66 -5.36
CA THR A 28 -16.83 1.96 -6.63
C THR A 28 -18.09 2.00 -7.49
N ALA A 29 -19.27 1.76 -6.91
CA ALA A 29 -20.54 1.84 -7.63
C ALA A 29 -20.81 3.23 -8.24
N ILE A 30 -20.48 4.31 -7.51
CA ILE A 30 -20.63 5.68 -8.02
C ILE A 30 -19.70 5.93 -9.21
N VAL A 31 -18.43 5.53 -9.10
CA VAL A 31 -17.47 5.74 -10.18
C VAL A 31 -17.80 4.87 -11.39
N THR A 32 -18.20 3.61 -11.19
CA THR A 32 -18.68 2.75 -12.27
C THR A 32 -19.89 3.36 -12.96
N ALA A 33 -20.89 3.86 -12.20
CA ALA A 33 -22.04 4.53 -12.80
C ALA A 33 -21.64 5.77 -13.60
N LEU A 34 -20.65 6.54 -13.14
CA LEU A 34 -20.12 7.67 -13.91
C LEU A 34 -19.44 7.20 -15.20
N THR A 35 -18.58 6.19 -15.12
CA THR A 35 -17.88 5.67 -16.30
C THR A 35 -18.88 5.11 -17.30
N ASP A 36 -19.81 4.27 -16.86
CA ASP A 36 -20.75 3.56 -17.73
C ASP A 36 -21.73 4.51 -18.40
N ASN A 37 -22.19 5.55 -17.70
CA ASN A 37 -23.21 6.46 -18.23
C ASN A 37 -22.63 7.69 -18.94
N LEU A 38 -21.39 8.08 -18.67
CA LEU A 38 -20.78 9.27 -19.27
C LEU A 38 -19.59 8.95 -20.15
N ILE A 39 -18.69 8.09 -19.70
CA ILE A 39 -17.42 7.85 -20.39
C ILE A 39 -17.57 6.79 -21.48
N GLN A 40 -18.26 5.68 -21.22
CA GLN A 40 -18.49 4.64 -22.22
C GLN A 40 -19.23 5.16 -23.46
N PRO A 41 -20.31 5.97 -23.35
CA PRO A 41 -20.97 6.50 -24.53
C PRO A 41 -20.05 7.39 -25.37
N LEU A 42 -19.19 8.19 -24.73
CA LEU A 42 -18.20 9.01 -25.42
C LEU A 42 -17.17 8.13 -26.15
N ILE A 43 -16.66 7.08 -25.49
CA ILE A 43 -15.75 6.12 -26.10
C ILE A 43 -16.42 5.42 -27.28
N ASN A 44 -17.68 5.01 -27.15
CA ASN A 44 -18.42 4.32 -28.21
C ASN A 44 -18.64 5.23 -29.43
N VAL A 45 -18.79 6.55 -29.24
CA VAL A 45 -18.87 7.50 -30.35
C VAL A 45 -17.53 7.60 -31.11
N PHE A 46 -16.40 7.60 -30.41
CA PHE A 46 -15.08 7.70 -31.05
C PHE A 46 -14.52 6.34 -31.53
N GLY A 47 -14.97 5.23 -30.93
CA GLY A 47 -14.52 3.87 -31.20
C GLY A 47 -15.23 3.17 -32.35
N GLY A 48 -16.15 3.86 -33.04
CA GLY A 48 -17.07 3.26 -34.02
C GLY A 48 -18.40 2.95 -33.34
N GLY A 49 -19.43 3.73 -33.70
CA GLY A 49 -20.69 3.82 -32.98
C GLY A 49 -21.38 2.47 -32.71
N GLY A 50 -21.88 2.33 -31.48
CA GLY A 50 -22.85 1.30 -31.11
C GLY A 50 -22.24 -0.10 -31.16
N ASP A 51 -21.70 -0.52 -30.04
CA ASP A 51 -20.96 -1.77 -29.88
C ASP A 51 -19.69 -1.83 -30.74
N VAL A 52 -18.61 -2.13 -30.06
CA VAL A 52 -17.32 -2.64 -30.56
C VAL A 52 -17.49 -3.98 -31.31
N GLU A 53 -18.59 -4.18 -32.04
CA GLU A 53 -18.90 -5.33 -32.88
C GLU A 53 -17.83 -5.59 -33.94
N GLY A 54 -17.06 -4.56 -34.33
CA GLY A 54 -15.90 -4.72 -35.23
C GLY A 54 -14.73 -5.49 -34.61
N LEU A 55 -14.68 -5.60 -33.28
CA LEU A 55 -13.66 -6.31 -32.50
C LEU A 55 -14.20 -7.59 -31.85
N ALA A 56 -15.49 -7.86 -32.01
CA ALA A 56 -16.17 -8.99 -31.42
C ALA A 56 -16.14 -10.20 -32.37
N TRP A 57 -15.22 -11.14 -32.16
CA TRP A 57 -15.13 -12.34 -33.02
C TRP A 57 -15.98 -13.47 -32.45
N ARG A 58 -16.96 -13.92 -33.23
CA ARG A 58 -17.81 -15.08 -32.90
C ARG A 58 -17.05 -16.36 -33.18
N ILE A 59 -16.84 -17.18 -32.16
CA ILE A 59 -16.11 -18.46 -32.27
C ILE A 59 -17.01 -19.56 -32.88
N LYS A 60 -18.33 -19.47 -32.68
CA LYS A 60 -19.33 -20.35 -33.31
C LYS A 60 -20.38 -19.53 -34.04
N SER A 61 -20.58 -19.80 -35.33
CA SER A 61 -21.69 -19.23 -36.09
C SER A 61 -23.03 -19.78 -35.55
N GLY A 62 -23.84 -18.91 -34.96
CA GLY A 62 -25.22 -19.23 -34.53
C GLY A 62 -25.46 -19.21 -33.02
N ASP A 63 -24.43 -19.04 -32.19
CA ASP A 63 -24.60 -18.92 -30.73
C ASP A 63 -24.11 -17.56 -30.24
N ALA A 64 -25.03 -16.72 -29.77
CA ALA A 64 -24.71 -15.38 -29.25
C ALA A 64 -23.85 -15.43 -27.98
N SER A 65 -23.81 -16.59 -27.30
CA SER A 65 -23.05 -16.78 -26.07
C SER A 65 -21.54 -16.99 -26.27
N THR A 66 -21.08 -17.27 -27.50
CA THR A 66 -19.66 -17.55 -27.79
C THR A 66 -19.02 -16.45 -28.64
N THR A 67 -19.02 -15.23 -28.10
CA THR A 67 -18.39 -14.06 -28.73
C THR A 67 -17.26 -13.55 -27.84
N ILE A 68 -16.06 -13.35 -28.39
CA ILE A 68 -14.99 -12.60 -27.70
C ILE A 68 -15.17 -11.15 -28.05
N ASP A 69 -15.63 -10.34 -27.11
CA ASP A 69 -15.74 -8.89 -27.25
C ASP A 69 -14.49 -8.20 -26.69
N LEU A 70 -13.55 -7.84 -27.58
CA LEU A 70 -12.33 -7.14 -27.15
C LEU A 70 -12.61 -5.71 -26.72
N GLY A 71 -13.70 -5.08 -27.17
CA GLY A 71 -13.99 -3.71 -26.76
C GLY A 71 -14.66 -3.64 -25.39
N ALA A 72 -15.41 -4.66 -24.97
CA ALA A 72 -15.81 -4.82 -23.56
C ALA A 72 -14.59 -4.90 -22.63
N ILE A 73 -13.52 -5.58 -23.05
CA ILE A 73 -12.26 -5.65 -22.30
C ILE A 73 -11.59 -4.27 -22.24
N ILE A 74 -11.48 -3.56 -23.37
CA ILE A 74 -10.90 -2.21 -23.41
C ILE A 74 -11.70 -1.26 -22.53
N SER A 75 -13.03 -1.31 -22.59
CA SER A 75 -13.94 -0.52 -21.76
C SER A 75 -13.72 -0.81 -20.27
N ALA A 76 -13.60 -2.09 -19.88
CA ALA A 76 -13.31 -2.49 -18.51
C ALA A 76 -11.94 -1.98 -18.02
N VAL A 77 -10.90 -2.01 -18.87
CA VAL A 77 -9.58 -1.47 -18.54
C VAL A 77 -9.66 0.05 -18.34
N ILE A 78 -10.36 0.77 -19.21
CA ILE A 78 -10.54 2.22 -19.07
C ILE A 78 -11.30 2.54 -17.77
N ASN A 79 -12.37 1.81 -17.46
CA ASN A 79 -13.10 1.97 -16.21
C ASN A 79 -12.20 1.75 -14.98
N PHE A 80 -11.39 0.68 -14.99
CA PHE A 80 -10.43 0.42 -13.93
C PHE A 80 -9.43 1.58 -13.74
N LEU A 81 -8.87 2.11 -14.83
CA LEU A 81 -7.95 3.25 -14.77
C LEU A 81 -8.62 4.51 -14.22
N ILE A 82 -9.88 4.76 -14.55
CA ILE A 82 -10.64 5.90 -14.03
C ILE A 82 -10.88 5.74 -12.53
N ILE A 83 -11.32 4.56 -12.07
CA ILE A 83 -11.50 4.27 -10.64
C ILE A 83 -10.18 4.47 -9.89
N ALA A 84 -9.10 3.89 -10.40
CA ALA A 84 -7.78 4.02 -9.79
C ALA A 84 -7.32 5.49 -9.73
N ALA A 85 -7.51 6.26 -10.81
CA ALA A 85 -7.15 7.67 -10.85
C ALA A 85 -7.97 8.49 -9.84
N VAL A 86 -9.28 8.27 -9.77
CA VAL A 86 -10.16 8.98 -8.83
C VAL A 86 -9.79 8.65 -7.38
N VAL A 87 -9.60 7.38 -7.05
CA VAL A 87 -9.17 6.95 -5.70
C VAL A 87 -7.82 7.56 -5.35
N TYR A 88 -6.87 7.55 -6.30
CA TYR A 88 -5.55 8.13 -6.08
C TYR A 88 -5.62 9.63 -5.83
N PHE A 89 -6.34 10.40 -6.66
CA PHE A 89 -6.42 11.85 -6.53
C PHE A 89 -7.24 12.32 -5.31
N ILE A 90 -8.33 11.64 -4.97
CA ILE A 90 -9.24 12.06 -3.88
C ILE A 90 -8.80 11.54 -2.52
N ILE A 91 -8.18 10.35 -2.44
CA ILE A 91 -7.84 9.72 -1.16
C ILE A 91 -6.33 9.68 -0.96
N VAL A 92 -5.59 9.04 -1.88
CA VAL A 92 -4.16 8.77 -1.68
C VAL A 92 -3.33 10.06 -1.71
N MET A 93 -3.52 10.93 -2.71
CA MET A 93 -2.78 12.18 -2.86
C MET A 93 -2.94 13.12 -1.66
N PRO A 94 -4.15 13.42 -1.14
CA PRO A 94 -4.28 14.29 0.02
C PRO A 94 -3.74 13.66 1.30
N ILE A 95 -3.92 12.36 1.51
CA ILE A 95 -3.34 11.65 2.66
C ILE A 95 -1.81 11.75 2.62
N ASN A 96 -1.20 11.45 1.47
CA ASN A 96 0.25 11.55 1.28
C ASN A 96 0.74 12.98 1.48
N ARG A 97 0.04 13.98 0.92
CA ARG A 97 0.38 15.40 1.12
C ARG A 97 0.27 15.85 2.56
N MET A 98 -0.73 15.39 3.30
CA MET A 98 -0.86 15.70 4.72
C MET A 98 0.22 15.02 5.55
N ALA A 99 0.58 13.77 5.22
CA ALA A 99 1.69 13.07 5.86
C ALA A 99 3.02 13.79 5.60
N GLU A 100 3.31 14.18 4.36
CA GLU A 100 4.49 14.96 3.98
C GLU A 100 4.52 16.33 4.68
N ALA A 101 3.39 17.03 4.75
CA ALA A 101 3.28 18.32 5.43
C ALA A 101 3.48 18.20 6.96
N ALA A 102 3.02 17.09 7.55
CA ALA A 102 3.25 16.79 8.97
C ALA A 102 4.72 16.44 9.24
N ALA A 103 5.35 15.65 8.37
CA ALA A 103 6.78 15.33 8.41
C ALA A 103 7.66 16.59 8.32
N LYS A 104 7.34 17.48 7.36
CA LYS A 104 8.09 18.72 7.14
C LYS A 104 7.96 19.74 8.28
N ARG A 105 6.86 19.69 9.04
CA ARG A 105 6.67 20.49 10.25
C ARG A 105 7.42 19.96 11.46
N LYS A 106 7.78 18.67 11.47
CA LYS A 106 8.52 18.03 12.55
C LYS A 106 10.03 17.93 12.32
N GLY A 107 10.54 18.30 11.14
CA GLY A 107 11.97 18.36 10.87
C GLY A 107 12.69 17.00 10.99
N GLN A 108 11.96 15.90 10.79
CA GLN A 108 12.46 14.55 10.90
C GLN A 108 12.32 13.87 9.54
N ASP A 109 13.45 13.48 8.96
CA ASP A 109 13.52 12.53 7.86
C ASP A 109 12.71 11.29 8.27
N THR A 110 11.57 11.10 7.61
CA THR A 110 10.54 10.18 8.09
C THR A 110 10.82 8.77 7.60
N GLU A 111 11.53 8.01 8.43
CA GLU A 111 11.17 6.61 8.71
C GLU A 111 10.26 6.48 9.96
N GLU A 112 10.07 7.54 10.76
CA GLU A 112 9.32 7.46 12.02
C GLU A 112 8.22 8.53 12.14
N VAL A 113 7.01 8.22 11.67
CA VAL A 113 5.80 8.81 12.29
C VAL A 113 4.72 7.73 12.44
N ALA A 114 5.10 6.58 12.99
CA ALA A 114 4.27 5.96 14.00
C ALA A 114 4.84 6.49 15.33
N THR A 115 4.02 7.24 16.06
CA THR A 115 4.29 7.71 17.44
C THR A 115 5.29 6.79 18.14
N ALA A 116 6.51 7.27 18.48
CA ALA A 116 7.60 6.50 19.13
C ALA A 116 7.22 5.04 19.26
N SER A 117 7.47 4.27 18.19
CA SER A 117 6.85 2.98 18.01
C SER A 117 7.08 2.18 19.29
N GLU A 118 6.15 1.27 19.64
CA GLU A 118 6.38 0.42 20.81
C GLU A 118 7.78 -0.19 20.79
N THR A 119 8.34 -0.41 19.59
CA THR A 119 9.73 -0.81 19.35
C THR A 119 10.76 0.22 19.81
N ASP A 120 10.58 1.51 19.52
CA ASP A 120 11.51 2.59 19.93
C ASP A 120 11.50 2.78 21.44
N LEU A 121 10.32 2.72 22.06
CA LEU A 121 10.18 2.73 23.52
C LEU A 121 10.80 1.47 24.16
N LEU A 122 10.66 0.31 23.52
CA LEU A 122 11.30 -0.94 23.99
C LEU A 122 12.82 -0.89 23.85
N ILE A 123 13.35 -0.23 22.81
CA ILE A 123 14.79 0.03 22.65
C ILE A 123 15.29 0.95 23.76
N GLU A 124 14.58 2.05 24.03
CA GLU A 124 14.93 2.98 25.10
C GLU A 124 14.88 2.29 26.47
N ILE A 125 13.84 1.49 26.75
CA ILE A 125 13.73 0.69 27.98
C ILE A 125 14.87 -0.34 28.07
N ARG A 126 15.23 -1.03 26.98
CA ARG A 126 16.36 -1.97 26.94
C ARG A 126 17.66 -1.27 27.31
N ASP A 127 17.92 -0.11 26.71
CA ASP A 127 19.17 0.63 26.91
C ASP A 127 19.25 1.18 28.33
N LEU A 128 18.13 1.66 28.89
CA LEU A 128 18.03 2.04 30.30
C LEU A 128 18.26 0.85 31.24
N LEU A 129 17.71 -0.33 30.96
CA LEU A 129 17.94 -1.55 31.74
C LEU A 129 19.38 -2.05 31.64
N ALA A 130 20.00 -1.98 30.46
CA ALA A 130 21.40 -2.34 30.26
C ALA A 130 22.33 -1.41 31.06
N SER A 131 22.05 -0.10 31.04
CA SER A 131 22.78 0.90 31.82
C SER A 131 22.63 0.71 33.33
N GLN A 132 21.45 0.28 33.80
CA GLN A 132 21.16 0.03 35.21
C GLN A 132 21.73 -1.31 35.70
N SER A 133 21.86 -2.30 34.82
CA SER A 133 22.38 -3.64 35.16
C SER A 133 23.91 -3.70 35.19
N GLY A 134 24.61 -2.60 34.94
CA GLY A 134 26.08 -2.53 35.02
C GLY A 134 26.82 -3.42 34.02
N VAL A 135 26.14 -3.85 32.94
CA VAL A 135 26.77 -4.63 31.87
C VAL A 135 27.47 -3.63 30.95
N SER A 136 28.71 -3.29 31.29
CA SER A 136 29.62 -2.62 30.38
C SER A 136 29.81 -3.50 29.13
N THR A 137 29.23 -3.06 28.01
CA THR A 137 29.49 -3.61 26.67
C THR A 137 31.00 -3.72 26.47
N PRO A 138 31.55 -4.88 26.04
CA PRO A 138 32.94 -4.94 25.66
C PRO A 138 33.11 -4.01 24.45
N SER A 139 33.91 -2.96 24.61
CA SER A 139 34.37 -2.11 23.53
C SER A 139 34.84 -3.02 22.40
N ASN A 140 34.22 -2.87 21.23
CA ASN A 140 34.68 -3.46 20.00
C ASN A 140 35.93 -2.67 19.55
N ASP A 141 37.00 -2.74 20.35
CA ASP A 141 38.32 -2.25 19.98
C ASP A 141 38.90 -3.28 19.01
N ILE A 142 38.79 -2.96 17.72
CA ILE A 142 39.57 -3.61 16.68
C ILE A 142 41.03 -3.28 16.99
N PRO A 143 41.90 -4.25 17.29
CA PRO A 143 43.29 -3.95 17.60
C PRO A 143 43.98 -3.48 16.31
N GLU A 144 44.44 -2.23 16.32
CA GLU A 144 45.40 -1.70 15.35
C GLU A 144 46.67 -2.55 15.35
N GLY A 145 47.21 -2.76 14.15
CA GLY A 145 48.13 -3.82 13.81
C GLY A 145 49.40 -3.87 14.66
N GLU A 146 49.65 -5.07 15.19
CA GLU A 146 50.93 -5.47 15.76
C GLU A 146 51.97 -5.63 14.63
N SER A 147 52.96 -4.73 14.59
CA SER A 147 54.14 -4.89 13.76
C SER A 147 55.10 -5.86 14.46
N PRO A 148 55.57 -6.95 13.83
CA PRO A 148 56.43 -7.91 14.50
C PRO A 148 57.88 -7.40 14.58
N GLU A 149 58.33 -7.10 15.81
CA GLU A 149 59.74 -7.07 16.18
C GLU A 149 60.40 -8.42 15.85
N THR A 150 61.33 -8.45 14.90
CA THR A 150 62.20 -9.61 14.69
C THR A 150 63.54 -9.34 15.36
N GLY A 151 63.74 -9.97 16.51
CA GLY A 151 64.98 -9.93 17.25
C GLY A 151 66.09 -10.79 16.63
N ARG A 152 67.26 -10.17 16.47
CA ARG A 152 68.61 -10.65 16.83
C ARG A 152 69.11 -12.00 16.27
N HIS A 153 70.19 -11.93 15.49
CA HIS A 153 71.27 -12.90 15.58
C HIS A 153 72.62 -12.18 15.67
N SER A 154 73.35 -12.50 16.73
CA SER A 154 74.75 -12.13 16.96
C SER A 154 75.68 -12.94 16.06
N ALA A 155 76.90 -12.41 15.93
CA ALA A 155 78.08 -12.91 15.23
C ALA A 155 78.39 -14.40 15.36
N GLU A 156 78.79 -15.03 14.25
CA GLU A 156 80.13 -15.60 13.97
C GLU A 156 80.26 -15.93 12.47
#